data_AF-A0A182EPB5-F1
#
_entry.id   AF-A0A182EPB5-F1
#
_cell.length_a   1.000
_cell.length_b   1.000
_cell.length_c   1.000
_cell.angle_alpha   90.00
_cell.angle_beta   90.00
_cell.angle_gamma   90.00
#
_symmetry.space_group_name_H-M   'P 1'
#
loop_
_entity.id
_entity.type
_entity.pdbx_description
1 polymer ?
#
loop_
_entity_poly.entity_id
_entity_poly.type
_entity_poly.pdbx_seq_one_letter_code
_entity_poly.pdbx_strand_id
1 'polypeptide(L)'
;MRSDSSDDFIRNTTHQKTIIKRINYPTEEDLSGAAISLLRLQDTYQMDTKDIADGKVLNSQIRTVALSARDCFEIGRAAYHAFGYYHTILWMQEERDRVEKETVPTANLEDILKYLAFLLHEQDPDHPRAKDSVKMDEDLLEKDGIQRIDMQRDISRINNVQDENEYLEESIRLIYEALCRQVTQRHSRGCIVTIKWTVRYLCLAPFKIEIVRQNPLIVLFYDIMSDEEARIIQIPAVSKASLMLLALYFNIACLFSRNMKGRGEG
;
A
#
# COMPACT_ATOMS: atom_id res chain seq x y z
N MET A 1 -37.04 -23.59 -0.31
CA MET A 1 -35.57 -23.53 -0.42
C MET A 1 -35.25 -22.39 -1.38
N ARG A 2 -34.57 -21.32 -0.92
CA ARG A 2 -34.01 -20.32 -1.83
C ARG A 2 -32.79 -20.96 -2.48
N SER A 3 -32.75 -21.01 -3.80
CA SER A 3 -31.54 -21.40 -4.54
C SER A 3 -30.41 -20.47 -4.12
N ASP A 4 -29.26 -21.04 -3.77
CA ASP A 4 -28.10 -20.28 -3.33
C ASP A 4 -27.53 -19.50 -4.52
N SER A 5 -27.82 -18.19 -4.57
CA SER A 5 -27.36 -17.28 -5.63
C SER A 5 -25.83 -17.22 -5.73
N SER A 6 -25.12 -17.70 -4.70
CA SER A 6 -23.67 -17.75 -4.67
C SER A 6 -23.13 -18.70 -5.75
N ASP A 7 -23.71 -19.89 -5.90
CA ASP A 7 -23.23 -20.91 -6.84
C ASP A 7 -23.35 -20.44 -8.30
N ASP A 8 -24.46 -19.78 -8.63
CA ASP A 8 -24.68 -19.19 -9.96
C ASP A 8 -23.71 -18.04 -10.24
N PHE A 9 -23.41 -17.22 -9.23
CA PHE A 9 -22.42 -16.15 -9.34
C PHE A 9 -21.01 -16.71 -9.56
N ILE A 10 -20.59 -17.72 -8.79
CA ILE A 10 -19.28 -18.38 -8.93
C ILE A 10 -19.16 -19.01 -10.32
N ARG A 11 -20.22 -19.69 -10.80
CA ARG A 11 -20.26 -20.30 -12.12
C ARG A 11 -20.17 -19.25 -13.24
N ASN A 12 -20.89 -18.14 -13.13
CA ASN A 12 -20.83 -17.03 -14.10
C ASN A 12 -19.44 -16.39 -14.12
N THR A 13 -18.85 -16.15 -12.94
CA THR A 13 -17.51 -15.55 -12.83
C THR A 13 -16.44 -16.47 -13.41
N THR A 14 -16.56 -17.78 -13.14
CA THR A 14 -15.65 -18.79 -13.69
C THR A 14 -15.78 -18.85 -15.21
N HIS A 15 -17.00 -18.82 -15.75
CA HIS A 15 -17.26 -18.76 -17.19
C HIS A 15 -16.66 -17.49 -17.83
N GLN A 16 -16.79 -16.34 -17.20
CA GLN A 16 -16.20 -15.08 -17.68
C GLN A 16 -14.66 -15.10 -17.67
N LYS A 17 -14.05 -15.81 -16.72
CA LYS A 17 -12.61 -16.06 -16.69
C LYS A 17 -12.16 -17.03 -17.77
N THR A 18 -12.71 -18.25 -17.80
CA THR A 18 -12.18 -19.36 -18.62
C THR A 18 -12.51 -19.22 -20.09
N ILE A 19 -13.72 -18.77 -20.42
CA ILE A 19 -14.20 -18.72 -21.80
C ILE A 19 -13.99 -17.33 -22.41
N ILE A 20 -14.26 -16.27 -21.63
CA ILE A 20 -14.26 -14.90 -22.15
C ILE A 20 -12.93 -14.17 -21.86
N LYS A 21 -12.07 -14.70 -20.96
CA LYS A 21 -10.80 -14.09 -20.51
C LYS A 21 -10.94 -12.61 -20.10
N ARG A 22 -12.13 -12.23 -19.61
CA ARG A 22 -12.42 -10.84 -19.22
C ARG A 22 -12.04 -10.51 -17.78
N ILE A 23 -11.88 -11.53 -16.93
CA ILE A 23 -11.62 -11.37 -15.51
C ILE A 23 -10.35 -12.16 -15.17
N ASN A 24 -9.34 -11.46 -14.66
CA ASN A 24 -8.16 -12.05 -14.04
C ASN A 24 -8.40 -12.14 -12.54
N TYR A 25 -7.97 -13.24 -11.91
CA TYR A 25 -7.95 -13.30 -10.45
C TYR A 25 -6.75 -12.55 -9.90
N PRO A 26 -6.82 -12.10 -8.63
CA PRO A 26 -5.68 -11.55 -7.93
C PRO A 26 -4.49 -12.51 -7.99
N THR A 27 -3.32 -11.93 -8.13
CA THR A 27 -2.02 -12.59 -8.13
C THR A 27 -1.33 -12.42 -6.77
N GLU A 28 -0.18 -13.06 -6.58
CA GLU A 28 0.63 -12.85 -5.37
C GLU A 28 1.05 -11.39 -5.19
N GLU A 29 1.30 -10.66 -6.29
CA GLU A 29 1.59 -9.23 -6.27
C GLU A 29 0.42 -8.42 -5.69
N ASP A 30 -0.82 -8.77 -6.05
CA ASP A 30 -2.02 -8.12 -5.51
C ASP A 30 -2.16 -8.38 -4.00
N LEU A 31 -1.82 -9.59 -3.55
CA LEU A 31 -1.84 -9.95 -2.13
C LEU A 31 -0.78 -9.16 -1.34
N SER A 32 0.47 -9.16 -1.81
CA SER A 32 1.56 -8.40 -1.19
C SER A 32 1.27 -6.89 -1.21
N GLY A 33 0.76 -6.38 -2.32
CA GLY A 33 0.38 -4.97 -2.47
C GLY A 33 -0.77 -4.57 -1.52
N ALA A 34 -1.74 -5.47 -1.31
CA ALA A 34 -2.80 -5.26 -0.33
C ALA A 34 -2.25 -5.24 1.10
N ALA A 35 -1.36 -6.17 1.46
CA ALA A 35 -0.72 -6.20 2.78
C ALA A 35 0.13 -4.94 3.03
N ILE A 36 0.95 -4.52 2.07
CA ILE A 36 1.75 -3.29 2.13
C ILE A 36 0.84 -2.07 2.29
N SER A 37 -0.26 -2.00 1.54
CA SER A 37 -1.21 -0.88 1.64
C SER A 37 -1.88 -0.82 3.02
N LEU A 38 -2.20 -1.97 3.61
CA LEU A 38 -2.74 -2.07 4.96
C LEU A 38 -1.73 -1.57 6.00
N LEU A 39 -0.45 -1.95 5.88
CA LEU A 39 0.62 -1.46 6.76
C LEU A 39 0.82 0.06 6.63
N ARG A 40 0.73 0.62 5.42
CA ARG A 40 0.77 2.09 5.23
C ARG A 40 -0.36 2.79 5.95
N LEU A 41 -1.56 2.23 5.93
CA LEU A 41 -2.71 2.79 6.66
C LEU A 41 -2.49 2.67 8.17
N GLN A 42 -1.93 1.56 8.62
CA GLN A 42 -1.58 1.34 10.03
C GLN A 42 -0.66 2.46 10.54
N ASP A 43 0.43 2.76 9.85
CA ASP A 43 1.34 3.87 10.16
C ASP A 43 0.65 5.23 10.06
N THR A 44 0.01 5.49 8.91
CA THR A 44 -0.58 6.80 8.61
C THR A 44 -1.62 7.20 9.65
N TYR A 45 -2.39 6.25 10.18
CA TYR A 45 -3.45 6.52 11.15
C TYR A 45 -3.13 6.05 12.58
N GLN A 46 -1.92 5.55 12.85
CA GLN A 46 -1.54 4.99 14.15
C GLN A 46 -2.56 3.96 14.68
N MET A 47 -2.94 3.03 13.80
CA MET A 47 -3.90 1.99 14.14
C MET A 47 -3.23 0.88 14.95
N ASP A 48 -3.95 0.36 15.94
CA ASP A 48 -3.48 -0.79 16.71
C ASP A 48 -3.61 -2.07 15.88
N THR A 49 -2.56 -2.90 15.87
CA THR A 49 -2.49 -4.18 15.15
C THR A 49 -3.65 -5.08 15.55
N LYS A 50 -3.94 -5.13 16.85
CA LYS A 50 -5.02 -5.95 17.41
C LYS A 50 -6.39 -5.50 16.94
N ASP A 51 -6.63 -4.20 16.86
CA ASP A 51 -7.90 -3.67 16.37
C ASP A 51 -8.09 -3.97 14.88
N ILE A 52 -7.03 -3.85 14.07
CA ILE A 52 -7.07 -4.26 12.66
C ILE A 52 -7.39 -5.76 12.54
N ALA A 53 -6.70 -6.60 13.32
CA ALA A 53 -6.88 -8.05 13.29
C ALA A 53 -8.26 -8.49 13.82
N ASP A 54 -8.87 -7.73 14.72
CA ASP A 54 -10.27 -7.90 15.16
C ASP A 54 -11.30 -7.40 14.14
N GLY A 55 -10.84 -6.80 13.04
CA GLY A 55 -11.70 -6.20 12.01
C GLY A 55 -12.34 -4.88 12.43
N LYS A 56 -11.75 -4.16 13.38
CA LYS A 56 -12.19 -2.81 13.78
C LYS A 56 -11.42 -1.75 12.98
N VAL A 57 -12.17 -0.82 12.38
CA VAL A 57 -11.59 0.27 11.60
C VAL A 57 -11.81 1.59 12.32
N LEU A 58 -10.83 2.01 13.15
CA LEU A 58 -10.86 3.28 13.91
C LEU A 58 -12.22 3.50 14.60
N ASN A 59 -12.81 4.69 14.44
CA ASN A 59 -14.12 5.06 14.97
C ASN A 59 -15.29 4.69 14.04
N SER A 60 -15.06 3.83 13.05
CA SER A 60 -16.13 3.36 12.17
C SER A 60 -17.06 2.40 12.89
N GLN A 61 -18.36 2.50 12.59
CA GLN A 61 -19.33 1.49 13.00
C GLN A 61 -19.23 0.21 12.16
N ILE A 62 -18.50 0.26 11.04
CA ILE A 62 -18.29 -0.87 10.15
C ILE A 62 -17.25 -1.79 10.79
N ARG A 63 -17.61 -3.07 10.92
CA ARG A 63 -16.68 -4.15 11.26
C ARG A 63 -16.43 -5.03 10.05
N THR A 64 -15.17 -5.38 9.83
CA THR A 64 -14.77 -6.37 8.83
C THR A 64 -14.66 -7.76 9.47
N VAL A 65 -14.39 -8.76 8.64
CA VAL A 65 -14.08 -10.10 9.13
C VAL A 65 -12.78 -10.04 9.94
N ALA A 66 -12.75 -10.73 11.08
CA ALA A 66 -11.55 -10.86 11.89
C ALA A 66 -10.52 -11.74 11.18
N LEU A 67 -9.26 -11.33 11.25
CA LEU A 67 -8.15 -12.05 10.64
C LEU A 67 -7.83 -13.33 11.45
N SER A 68 -7.53 -14.42 10.75
CA SER A 68 -6.97 -15.61 11.37
C SER A 68 -5.50 -15.40 11.76
N ALA A 69 -4.94 -16.27 12.58
CA ALA A 69 -3.50 -16.30 12.85
C ALA A 69 -2.69 -16.40 11.54
N ARG A 70 -3.15 -17.22 10.59
CA ARG A 70 -2.46 -17.37 9.30
C ARG A 70 -2.47 -16.08 8.48
N ASP A 71 -3.55 -15.30 8.54
CA ASP A 71 -3.60 -14.00 7.85
C ASP A 71 -2.61 -13.01 8.49
N CYS A 72 -2.51 -13.00 9.82
CA CYS A 72 -1.51 -12.21 10.56
C CYS A 72 -0.07 -12.59 10.18
N PHE A 73 0.21 -13.89 10.00
CA PHE A 73 1.52 -14.38 9.54
C PHE A 73 1.91 -13.81 8.17
N GLU A 74 0.99 -13.87 7.19
CA GLU A 74 1.29 -13.40 5.83
C GLU A 74 1.47 -11.88 5.80
N ILE A 75 0.72 -11.13 6.62
CA ILE A 75 0.94 -9.68 6.78
C ILE A 75 2.30 -9.41 7.43
N GLY A 76 2.69 -10.18 8.46
CA GLY A 76 4.00 -10.07 9.10
C GLY A 76 5.15 -10.34 8.14
N ARG A 77 5.03 -11.36 7.29
CA ARG A 77 6.01 -11.65 6.22
C ARG A 77 6.11 -10.52 5.20
N ALA A 78 4.97 -9.97 4.77
CA ALA A 78 4.98 -8.81 3.88
C ALA A 78 5.61 -7.57 4.55
N ALA A 79 5.37 -7.37 5.85
CA ALA A 79 5.96 -6.30 6.64
C ALA A 79 7.47 -6.43 6.74
N TYR A 80 7.98 -7.65 6.91
CA TYR A 80 9.41 -7.93 6.95
C TYR A 80 10.11 -7.42 5.69
N HIS A 81 9.56 -7.67 4.51
CA HIS A 81 10.17 -7.23 3.27
C HIS A 81 10.05 -5.71 3.00
N ALA A 82 9.05 -5.03 3.55
CA ALA A 82 8.68 -3.66 3.13
C ALA A 82 8.85 -2.56 4.19
N PHE A 83 8.67 -2.85 5.49
CA PHE A 83 8.62 -1.86 6.58
C PHE A 83 9.62 -2.14 7.70
N GLY A 84 10.50 -3.12 7.53
CA GLY A 84 11.50 -3.50 8.51
C GLY A 84 10.95 -4.20 9.75
N TYR A 85 11.73 -4.18 10.82
CA TYR A 85 11.52 -5.07 11.97
C TYR A 85 10.35 -4.67 12.87
N TYR A 86 10.01 -3.37 12.97
CA TYR A 86 8.96 -2.91 13.89
C TYR A 86 7.57 -3.52 13.59
N HIS A 87 7.08 -3.34 12.37
CA HIS A 87 5.79 -3.91 11.95
C HIS A 87 5.80 -5.43 12.00
N THR A 88 6.92 -6.05 11.59
CA THR A 88 7.05 -7.50 11.64
C THR A 88 6.86 -8.02 13.06
N ILE A 89 7.50 -7.40 14.06
CA ILE A 89 7.37 -7.81 15.47
C ILE A 89 5.91 -7.67 15.93
N LEU A 90 5.24 -6.56 15.61
CA LEU A 90 3.85 -6.34 16.01
C LEU A 90 2.90 -7.42 15.45
N TRP A 91 3.02 -7.73 14.16
CA TRP A 91 2.16 -8.72 13.50
C TRP A 91 2.47 -10.15 13.93
N MET A 92 3.74 -10.51 14.12
CA MET A 92 4.15 -11.82 14.63
C MET A 92 3.74 -12.02 16.10
N GLN A 93 3.69 -10.96 16.91
CA GLN A 93 3.15 -11.02 18.28
C GLN A 93 1.63 -11.23 18.28
N GLU A 94 0.88 -10.49 17.46
CA GLU A 94 -0.58 -10.68 17.35
C GLU A 94 -0.94 -12.07 16.82
N GLU A 95 -0.16 -12.60 15.87
CA GLU A 95 -0.31 -13.97 15.40
C GLU A 95 -0.14 -14.98 16.54
N ARG A 96 0.96 -14.88 17.30
CA ARG A 96 1.21 -15.75 18.44
C ARG A 96 0.05 -15.75 19.42
N ASP A 97 -0.44 -14.56 19.77
CA ASP A 97 -1.55 -14.37 20.69
C ASP A 97 -2.88 -14.94 20.15
N ARG A 98 -3.03 -15.10 18.83
CA ARG A 98 -4.19 -15.72 18.18
C ARG A 98 -4.06 -17.24 18.08
N VAL A 99 -2.89 -17.77 17.72
CA VAL A 99 -2.64 -19.22 17.66
C VAL A 99 -2.99 -19.89 18.99
N GLU A 100 -2.67 -19.25 20.12
CA GLU A 100 -3.02 -19.77 21.45
C GLU A 100 -4.54 -19.77 21.73
N LYS A 101 -5.34 -18.97 21.01
CA LYS A 101 -6.79 -18.81 21.20
C LYS A 101 -7.63 -19.56 20.16
N GLU A 102 -7.05 -19.91 19.02
CA GLU A 102 -7.74 -20.65 17.95
C GLU A 102 -8.00 -22.11 18.37
N THR A 103 -9.18 -22.63 18.05
CA THR A 103 -9.52 -24.04 18.34
C THR A 103 -8.72 -25.02 17.49
N VAL A 104 -8.36 -24.59 16.28
CA VAL A 104 -7.46 -25.30 15.38
C VAL A 104 -6.41 -24.27 14.98
N PRO A 105 -5.12 -24.47 15.33
CA PRO A 105 -4.09 -23.50 15.01
C PRO A 105 -3.93 -23.42 13.49
N THR A 106 -4.19 -22.25 12.92
CA THR A 106 -4.08 -22.00 11.48
C THR A 106 -2.63 -21.72 11.06
N ALA A 107 -1.77 -21.41 12.04
CA ALA A 107 -0.35 -21.14 11.83
C ALA A 107 0.52 -21.99 12.78
N ASN A 108 1.76 -22.26 12.35
CA ASN A 108 2.71 -23.07 13.09
C ASN A 108 3.47 -22.19 14.10
N LEU A 109 3.32 -22.47 15.39
CA LEU A 109 3.96 -21.71 16.46
C LEU A 109 5.49 -21.68 16.34
N GLU A 110 6.09 -22.74 15.81
CA GLU A 110 7.53 -22.84 15.64
C GLU A 110 8.07 -21.82 14.64
N ASP A 111 7.37 -21.63 13.51
CA ASP A 111 7.77 -20.68 12.47
C ASP A 111 7.68 -19.24 12.99
N ILE A 112 6.66 -18.93 13.79
CA ILE A 112 6.49 -17.62 14.44
C ILE A 112 7.66 -17.31 15.37
N LEU A 113 8.02 -18.30 16.21
CA LEU A 113 9.10 -18.16 17.18
C LEU A 113 10.44 -17.96 16.48
N LYS A 114 10.68 -18.63 15.34
CA LYS A 114 11.87 -18.43 14.50
C LYS A 114 11.98 -17.00 13.99
N TYR A 115 10.92 -16.44 13.41
CA TYR A 115 10.91 -15.04 12.96
C TYR A 115 11.19 -14.08 14.12
N LEU A 116 10.50 -14.24 15.26
CA LEU A 116 10.71 -13.38 16.44
C LEU A 116 12.13 -13.52 17.01
N ALA A 117 12.69 -14.72 17.05
CA ALA A 117 14.03 -14.99 17.52
C ALA A 117 15.10 -14.32 16.64
N PHE A 118 14.95 -14.44 15.32
CA PHE A 118 15.83 -13.79 14.36
C PHE A 118 15.81 -12.26 14.51
N LEU A 119 14.61 -11.68 14.61
CA LEU A 119 14.43 -10.24 14.79
C LEU A 119 15.05 -9.73 16.09
N LEU A 120 14.89 -10.48 17.19
CA LEU A 120 15.50 -10.15 18.48
C LEU A 120 17.03 -10.25 18.43
N HIS A 121 17.57 -11.26 17.73
CA HIS A 121 19.02 -11.41 17.57
C HIS A 121 19.64 -10.25 16.77
N GLU A 122 18.98 -9.78 15.72
CA GLU A 122 19.43 -8.64 14.92
C GLU A 122 19.30 -7.31 15.68
N GLN A 123 18.35 -7.17 16.61
CA GLN A 123 18.20 -5.98 17.47
C GLN A 123 19.18 -5.96 18.66
N ASP A 124 19.32 -7.09 19.36
CA ASP A 124 20.22 -7.24 20.51
C ASP A 124 20.77 -8.68 20.56
N PRO A 125 22.00 -8.91 20.05
CA PRO A 125 22.63 -10.23 20.00
C PRO A 125 22.80 -10.87 21.38
N ASP A 126 22.83 -10.08 22.45
CA ASP A 126 23.10 -10.55 23.81
C ASP A 126 21.84 -10.88 24.61
N HIS A 127 20.65 -10.61 24.07
CA HIS A 127 19.40 -10.87 24.75
C HIS A 127 19.23 -12.38 25.05
N PRO A 128 18.94 -12.79 26.31
CA PRO A 128 18.89 -14.20 26.70
C PRO A 128 17.88 -15.02 25.87
N ARG A 129 16.75 -14.41 25.50
CA ARG A 129 15.72 -15.03 24.65
C ARG A 129 16.17 -15.25 23.19
N ALA A 130 17.10 -14.43 22.69
CA ALA A 130 17.68 -14.63 21.35
C ALA A 130 18.65 -15.83 21.38
N LYS A 131 19.47 -15.94 22.43
CA LYS A 131 20.38 -17.07 22.64
C LYS A 131 19.66 -18.40 22.82
N ASP A 132 18.58 -18.42 23.62
CA ASP A 132 17.81 -19.64 23.86
C ASP A 132 17.06 -20.12 22.60
N SER A 133 16.62 -19.19 21.75
CA SER A 133 15.92 -19.53 20.51
C SER A 133 16.87 -19.99 19.41
N VAL A 134 18.04 -19.34 19.25
CA VAL A 134 19.10 -19.81 18.35
C VAL A 134 19.53 -21.24 18.72
N LYS A 135 19.60 -21.55 20.02
CA LYS A 135 19.93 -22.89 20.50
C LYS A 135 18.82 -23.92 20.20
N MET A 136 17.55 -23.54 20.33
CA MET A 136 16.42 -24.37 19.92
C MET A 136 16.44 -24.66 18.41
N ASP A 137 16.76 -23.65 17.60
CA ASP A 137 16.89 -23.81 16.15
C ASP A 137 18.05 -24.76 15.82
N GLU A 138 19.19 -24.66 16.50
CA GLU A 138 20.33 -25.58 16.36
C GLU A 138 19.95 -27.03 16.68
N ASP A 139 19.20 -27.27 17.76
CA ASP A 139 18.74 -28.60 18.17
C ASP A 139 17.69 -29.21 17.21
N LEU A 140 16.90 -28.37 16.52
CA LEU A 140 15.90 -28.79 15.53
C LEU A 140 16.53 -29.05 14.16
N LEU A 141 17.53 -28.24 13.78
CA LEU A 141 18.35 -28.43 12.58
C LEU A 141 19.10 -29.78 12.60
N GLU A 142 19.61 -30.18 13.76
CA GLU A 142 20.25 -31.50 13.94
C GLU A 142 19.26 -32.67 13.81
N LYS A 143 17.98 -32.47 14.15
CA LYS A 143 16.94 -33.51 14.08
C LYS A 143 16.36 -33.70 12.68
N ASP A 144 16.16 -32.61 11.95
CA ASP A 144 15.52 -32.64 10.62
C ASP A 144 16.52 -32.77 9.46
N GLY A 145 17.83 -32.72 9.73
CA GLY A 145 18.87 -32.84 8.71
C GLY A 145 18.90 -31.69 7.70
N ILE A 146 18.28 -30.56 8.04
CA ILE A 146 18.18 -29.36 7.21
C ILE A 146 19.43 -28.50 7.46
N GLN A 147 20.15 -28.10 6.40
CA GLN A 147 21.31 -27.22 6.55
C GLN A 147 20.86 -25.79 6.87
N ARG A 148 21.58 -25.07 7.76
CA ARG A 148 21.31 -23.66 8.14
C ARG A 148 21.04 -22.73 6.94
N ILE A 149 21.68 -23.03 5.81
CA ILE A 149 21.64 -22.26 4.57
C ILE A 149 20.26 -22.32 3.91
N ASP A 150 19.49 -23.41 4.06
CA ASP A 150 18.22 -23.57 3.37
C ASP A 150 17.09 -22.78 4.06
N MET A 151 17.11 -22.60 5.38
CA MET A 151 16.17 -21.72 6.11
C MET A 151 16.55 -20.24 6.02
N GLN A 152 17.85 -19.91 5.98
CA GLN A 152 18.31 -18.52 5.86
C GLN A 152 18.01 -17.90 4.48
N ARG A 153 17.63 -18.71 3.48
CA ARG A 153 17.17 -18.22 2.18
C ARG A 153 15.83 -17.49 2.27
N ASP A 154 14.91 -17.93 3.13
CA ASP A 154 13.60 -17.29 3.28
C ASP A 154 13.67 -16.03 4.14
N ILE A 155 14.55 -16.00 5.15
CA ILE A 155 14.77 -14.85 6.03
C ILE A 155 16.05 -14.12 5.59
N SER A 156 15.95 -13.39 4.47
CA SER A 156 17.05 -12.54 3.98
C SER A 156 17.28 -11.37 4.94
N ARG A 157 18.54 -11.08 5.31
CA ARG A 157 18.88 -9.90 6.13
C ARG A 157 18.46 -8.61 5.44
N ILE A 158 17.68 -7.79 6.14
CA ILE A 158 17.31 -6.46 5.64
C ILE A 158 18.50 -5.53 5.84
N ASN A 159 19.12 -5.11 4.75
CA ASN A 159 20.10 -4.03 4.79
C ASN A 159 19.33 -2.71 4.91
N ASN A 160 19.06 -2.25 6.15
CA ASN A 160 18.61 -0.89 6.41
C ASN A 160 19.78 0.07 6.20
N VAL A 161 20.20 0.26 4.94
CA VAL A 161 21.16 1.32 4.60
C VAL A 161 20.37 2.62 4.61
N GLN A 162 20.48 3.34 5.73
CA GLN A 162 19.89 4.65 5.88
C GLN A 162 20.67 5.64 5.01
N ASP A 163 20.10 6.02 3.86
CA ASP A 163 20.69 7.00 2.94
C ASP A 163 20.34 8.43 3.42
N GLU A 164 21.23 9.40 3.22
CA GLU A 164 21.00 10.78 3.71
C GLU A 164 19.78 11.45 3.05
N ASN A 165 19.35 10.96 1.88
CA ASN A 165 18.10 11.35 1.22
C ASN A 165 16.83 10.93 1.99
N GLU A 166 16.93 9.92 2.86
CA GLU A 166 15.82 9.37 3.64
C GLU A 166 15.32 10.37 4.70
N TYR A 167 16.17 11.24 5.25
CA TYR A 167 15.77 12.24 6.24
C TYR A 167 14.79 13.29 5.67
N LEU A 168 15.03 13.73 4.43
CA LEU A 168 14.12 14.67 3.77
C LEU A 168 12.79 13.98 3.46
N GLU A 169 12.84 12.72 3.02
CA GLU A 169 11.66 11.91 2.73
C GLU A 169 10.84 11.60 4.00
N GLU A 170 11.50 11.29 5.11
CA GLU A 170 10.89 11.06 6.42
C GLU A 170 10.20 12.35 6.93
N SER A 171 10.82 13.52 6.77
CA SER A 171 10.20 14.79 7.14
C SER A 171 8.92 15.09 6.35
N ILE A 172 8.91 14.78 5.06
CA ILE A 172 7.75 14.93 4.18
C ILE A 172 6.68 13.90 4.56
N ARG A 173 7.09 12.66 4.87
CA ARG A 173 6.19 11.59 5.32
C ARG A 173 5.47 11.97 6.61
N LEU A 174 6.19 12.48 7.60
CA LEU A 174 5.61 12.94 8.87
C LEU A 174 4.60 14.08 8.67
N ILE A 175 4.89 15.02 7.77
CA ILE A 175 3.95 16.10 7.41
C ILE A 175 2.70 15.50 6.73
N TYR A 176 2.89 14.59 5.79
CA TYR A 176 1.80 13.91 5.08
C TYR A 176 0.88 13.14 6.03
N GLU A 177 1.45 12.34 6.94
CA GLU A 177 0.70 11.60 7.95
C GLU A 177 -0.07 12.52 8.90
N ALA A 178 0.59 13.58 9.38
CA ALA A 178 -0.04 14.57 10.24
C ALA A 178 -1.23 15.25 9.55
N LEU A 179 -1.09 15.58 8.26
CA LEU A 179 -2.19 16.13 7.47
C LEU A 179 -3.34 15.14 7.37
N CYS A 180 -3.08 13.87 7.02
CA CYS A 180 -4.12 12.85 6.89
C CYS A 180 -4.97 12.69 8.16
N ARG A 181 -4.35 12.81 9.35
CA ARG A 181 -5.06 12.77 10.63
C ARG A 181 -5.88 14.03 10.94
N GLN A 182 -5.41 15.19 10.48
CA GLN A 182 -5.98 16.50 10.82
C GLN A 182 -7.11 16.98 9.89
N VAL A 183 -7.30 16.40 8.70
CA VAL A 183 -8.31 16.89 7.71
C VAL A 183 -9.77 16.80 8.22
N THR A 184 -10.04 16.11 9.33
CA THR A 184 -11.38 16.05 9.93
C THR A 184 -11.82 17.34 10.60
N GLN A 185 -10.92 18.30 10.85
CA GLN A 185 -11.34 19.64 11.23
C GLN A 185 -11.85 20.39 10.01
N ARG A 186 -13.16 20.25 9.75
CA ARG A 186 -13.94 21.17 8.92
C ARG A 186 -13.56 22.59 9.34
N HIS A 187 -12.65 23.19 8.59
CA HIS A 187 -12.51 24.63 8.60
C HIS A 187 -13.75 25.16 7.89
N SER A 188 -14.85 25.24 8.63
CA SER A 188 -15.97 26.13 8.34
C SER A 188 -15.50 27.58 8.55
N ARG A 189 -14.37 27.95 7.93
CA ARG A 189 -13.99 29.35 7.73
C ARG A 189 -14.59 29.68 6.38
N GLY A 190 -15.73 30.37 6.45
CA GLY A 190 -16.63 30.62 5.33
C GLY A 190 -15.89 30.92 4.04
N CYS A 191 -16.30 30.23 2.99
CA CYS A 191 -15.94 30.52 1.62
C CYS A 191 -16.21 32.01 1.36
N ILE A 192 -15.16 32.83 1.32
CA ILE A 192 -15.32 34.24 0.97
C ILE A 192 -15.38 34.28 -0.55
N VAL A 193 -16.60 34.28 -1.08
CA VAL A 193 -16.83 34.59 -2.48
C VAL A 193 -16.53 36.06 -2.67
N THR A 194 -15.42 36.37 -3.32
CA THR A 194 -15.01 37.76 -3.59
C THR A 194 -15.08 37.98 -5.08
N ILE A 195 -15.84 38.98 -5.51
CA ILE A 195 -15.79 39.42 -6.89
C ILE A 195 -14.62 40.40 -7.02
N LYS A 196 -13.63 40.09 -7.88
CA LYS A 196 -12.47 40.96 -8.10
C LYS A 196 -12.70 41.90 -9.29
N TRP A 197 -12.55 43.19 -9.02
CA TRP A 197 -12.75 44.29 -9.99
C TRP A 197 -11.47 45.10 -10.21
N THR A 198 -10.29 44.49 -10.05
CA THR A 198 -9.00 45.19 -9.92
C THR A 198 -8.43 45.79 -11.22
N VAL A 199 -9.06 45.56 -12.37
CA VAL A 199 -8.60 46.08 -13.68
C VAL A 199 -9.80 46.62 -14.46
N ARG A 200 -9.63 47.70 -15.24
CA ARG A 200 -10.72 48.37 -15.98
C ARG A 200 -11.56 47.43 -16.86
N TYR A 201 -10.96 46.36 -17.39
CA TYR A 201 -11.66 45.35 -18.20
C TYR A 201 -12.52 44.38 -17.35
N LEU A 202 -12.09 44.10 -16.11
CA LEU A 202 -12.82 43.24 -15.16
C LEU A 202 -13.98 43.98 -14.47
N CYS A 203 -14.14 45.29 -14.70
CA CYS A 203 -15.36 46.01 -14.33
C CYS A 203 -16.57 45.60 -15.18
N LEU A 204 -16.34 45.16 -16.43
CA LEU A 204 -17.39 44.78 -17.37
C LEU A 204 -17.73 43.28 -17.27
N ALA A 205 -16.74 42.45 -16.96
CA ALA A 205 -16.90 40.99 -16.79
C ALA A 205 -16.16 40.53 -15.52
N PRO A 206 -16.82 40.58 -14.35
CA PRO A 206 -16.24 40.11 -13.11
C PRO A 206 -16.05 38.59 -13.09
N PHE A 207 -14.91 38.13 -12.57
CA PHE A 207 -14.73 36.72 -12.24
C PHE A 207 -15.35 36.40 -10.88
N LYS A 208 -16.08 35.27 -10.85
CA LYS A 208 -16.56 34.66 -9.62
C LYS A 208 -15.40 33.87 -9.02
N ILE A 209 -14.96 34.27 -7.84
CA ILE A 209 -13.77 33.71 -7.20
C ILE A 209 -14.11 33.30 -5.77
N GLU A 210 -13.65 32.12 -5.37
CA GLU A 210 -13.74 31.61 -4.02
C GLU A 210 -12.33 31.33 -3.48
N ILE A 211 -12.02 31.88 -2.32
CA ILE A 211 -10.77 31.58 -1.62
C ILE A 211 -11.02 30.36 -0.73
N VAL A 212 -10.49 29.20 -1.14
CA VAL A 212 -10.61 27.93 -0.41
C VAL A 212 -9.64 27.88 0.77
N ARG A 213 -8.46 28.48 0.61
CA ARG A 213 -7.43 28.53 1.65
C ARG A 213 -6.61 29.81 1.50
N GLN A 214 -6.30 30.47 2.62
CA GLN A 214 -5.48 31.70 2.59
C GLN A 214 -3.97 31.42 2.67
N ASN A 215 -3.57 30.32 3.31
CA ASN A 215 -2.16 29.95 3.45
C ASN A 215 -1.97 28.41 3.32
N PRO A 216 -1.39 27.92 2.23
CA PRO A 216 -1.09 28.65 0.99
C PRO A 216 -2.37 29.20 0.35
N LEU A 217 -2.24 30.27 -0.44
CA LEU A 217 -3.39 30.89 -1.11
C LEU A 217 -3.90 29.96 -2.22
N ILE A 218 -5.03 29.30 -1.98
CA ILE A 218 -5.74 28.46 -2.94
C ILE A 218 -7.04 29.15 -3.31
N VAL A 219 -7.22 29.38 -4.61
CA VAL A 219 -8.30 30.18 -5.17
C VAL A 219 -8.97 29.38 -6.29
N LEU A 220 -10.28 29.19 -6.17
CA LEU A 220 -11.12 28.62 -7.21
C LEU A 220 -11.76 29.74 -8.01
N PHE A 221 -11.70 29.62 -9.33
CA PHE A 221 -12.36 30.52 -10.26
C PHE A 221 -13.53 29.78 -10.91
N TYR A 222 -14.70 30.38 -10.87
CA TYR A 222 -15.92 29.85 -11.47
C TYR A 222 -16.26 30.61 -12.75
N ASP A 223 -16.90 29.90 -13.67
CA ASP A 223 -17.44 30.44 -14.92
C ASP A 223 -16.43 31.27 -15.73
N ILE A 224 -15.14 30.89 -15.72
CA ILE A 224 -14.11 31.57 -16.53
C ILE A 224 -14.37 31.37 -18.03
N MET A 225 -14.89 30.20 -18.39
CA MET A 225 -14.95 29.72 -19.76
C MET A 225 -16.22 28.92 -19.95
N SER A 226 -16.90 29.12 -21.08
CA SER A 226 -18.05 28.31 -21.47
C SER A 226 -17.62 26.91 -21.92
N ASP A 227 -18.53 25.95 -21.85
CA ASP A 227 -18.27 24.58 -22.32
C ASP A 227 -17.86 24.54 -23.80
N GLU A 228 -18.34 25.47 -24.62
CA GLU A 228 -17.98 25.57 -26.04
C GLU A 228 -16.53 26.02 -26.24
N GLU A 229 -16.11 27.07 -25.54
CA GLU A 229 -14.72 27.54 -25.56
C GLU A 229 -13.77 26.48 -25.00
N ALA A 230 -14.19 25.77 -23.95
CA ALA A 230 -13.44 24.66 -23.39
C ALA A 230 -13.26 23.53 -24.42
N ARG A 231 -14.31 23.18 -25.18
CA ARG A 231 -14.23 22.21 -26.29
C ARG A 231 -13.26 22.65 -27.37
N ILE A 232 -13.30 23.93 -27.77
CA ILE A 232 -12.38 24.48 -28.78
C ILE A 232 -10.92 24.35 -28.34
N ILE A 233 -10.62 24.55 -27.05
CA ILE A 233 -9.27 24.38 -26.49
C ILE A 233 -8.90 22.90 -26.33
N GLN A 234 -9.87 22.04 -26.05
CA GLN A 234 -9.65 20.61 -25.87
C GLN A 234 -9.28 19.92 -27.20
N ILE A 235 -9.87 20.34 -28.33
CA ILE A 235 -9.58 19.79 -29.67
C ILE A 235 -8.08 19.77 -30.01
N PRO A 236 -7.31 20.88 -29.92
CA PRO A 236 -5.87 20.89 -30.17
C PRO A 236 -5.05 20.25 -29.04
N ALA A 237 -5.58 20.14 -27.82
CA ALA A 237 -4.87 19.48 -26.71
C ALA A 237 -4.88 17.95 -26.85
N VAL A 238 -6.01 17.38 -27.29
CA VAL A 238 -6.17 15.93 -27.51
C VAL A 238 -5.27 15.45 -28.66
N SER A 239 -5.15 16.22 -29.74
CA SER A 239 -4.25 15.86 -30.85
C SER A 239 -2.78 15.83 -30.42
N LYS A 240 -2.35 16.78 -29.57
CA LYS A 240 -0.99 16.81 -29.02
C LYS A 240 -0.74 15.69 -28.01
N ALA A 241 -1.70 15.36 -27.15
CA ALA A 241 -1.58 14.25 -26.21
C ALA A 241 -1.52 12.89 -26.94
N SER A 242 -2.32 12.72 -27.99
CA SER A 242 -2.28 11.52 -28.84
C SER A 242 -0.98 11.41 -29.63
N LEU A 243 -0.44 12.53 -30.12
CA LEU A 243 0.87 12.57 -30.78
C LEU A 243 2.02 12.23 -29.82
N MET A 244 1.95 12.70 -28.57
CA MET A 244 2.93 12.35 -27.52
C MET A 244 2.85 10.87 -27.16
N LEU A 245 1.65 10.30 -27.02
CA LEU A 245 1.47 8.86 -26.78
C LEU A 245 1.98 8.02 -27.95
N LEU A 246 1.71 8.41 -29.21
CA LEU A 246 2.25 7.74 -30.39
C LEU A 246 3.77 7.87 -30.47
N ALA A 247 4.34 9.03 -30.16
CA ALA A 247 5.79 9.25 -30.15
C ALA A 247 6.48 8.41 -29.06
N LEU A 248 5.88 8.28 -27.88
CA LEU A 248 6.37 7.39 -26.83
C LEU A 248 6.28 5.93 -27.26
N TYR A 249 5.16 5.52 -27.85
CA TYR A 249 4.96 4.15 -28.33
C TYR A 249 5.95 3.77 -29.45
N PHE A 250 6.18 4.66 -30.42
CA PHE A 250 7.17 4.46 -31.49
C PHE A 250 8.60 4.47 -30.96
N ASN A 251 8.95 5.33 -30.00
CA ASN A 251 10.29 5.32 -29.40
C ASN A 251 10.55 4.04 -28.60
N ILE A 252 9.57 3.57 -27.82
CA ILE A 252 9.66 2.30 -27.08
C ILE A 252 9.78 1.11 -28.05
N ALA A 253 8.97 1.08 -29.12
CA ALA A 253 9.05 0.04 -30.14
C ALA A 253 10.39 0.04 -30.91
N CYS A 254 10.94 1.22 -31.24
CA CYS A 254 12.26 1.36 -31.86
C CYS A 254 13.40 0.93 -30.92
N LEU A 255 13.32 1.22 -29.62
CA LEU A 255 14.27 0.74 -28.61
C LEU A 255 14.23 -0.78 -28.47
N PHE A 256 13.03 -1.38 -28.47
CA PHE A 256 12.87 -2.84 -28.43
C PHE A 256 13.41 -3.52 -29.70
N SER A 257 13.14 -2.94 -30.89
CA SER A 257 13.65 -3.47 -32.15
C SER A 257 15.18 -3.37 -32.29
N ARG A 258 15.81 -2.33 -31.71
CA ARG A 258 17.28 -2.22 -31.68
C ARG A 258 17.93 -3.24 -30.72
N ASN A 259 17.33 -3.49 -29.56
CA ASN A 259 17.83 -4.48 -28.61
C ASN A 259 17.69 -5.93 -29.11
N MET A 260 16.67 -6.24 -29.91
CA MET A 260 16.49 -7.58 -30.48
C MET A 260 17.47 -7.87 -31.63
N LYS A 261 17.98 -6.86 -32.32
CA LYS A 261 18.94 -7.03 -33.43
C LYS A 261 20.39 -7.16 -32.96
N GLY A 262 20.69 -6.80 -31.70
CA GLY A 262 22.04 -6.88 -31.10
C GLY A 262 22.35 -8.19 -30.35
N ARG A 263 21.41 -9.14 -30.24
CA ARG A 263 21.62 -10.45 -29.56
C ARG A 263 21.72 -11.65 -30.50
N GLY A 264 21.86 -11.42 -31.81
CA GLY A 264 21.90 -12.48 -32.83
C GLY A 264 23.26 -12.73 -33.48
N GLU A 265 24.30 -11.96 -33.14
CA GLU A 265 25.66 -12.16 -33.67
C GLU A 265 26.64 -12.14 -32.49
N GLY A 266 27.09 -13.34 -32.09
CA GLY A 266 28.01 -13.59 -31.00
C GLY A 266 28.05 -15.07 -30.68
#